data_AF-A0AA42DS97-F1
#
_entry.id   AF-A0AA42DS97-F1
#
_cell.length_a   1.000
_cell.length_b   1.000
_cell.length_c   1.000
_cell.angle_alpha   90.00
_cell.angle_beta   90.00
_cell.angle_gamma   90.00
#
_symmetry.space_group_name_H-M   'P 1'
#
loop_
_entity.id
_entity.type
_entity.pdbx_description
1 polymer ?
#
loop_
_entity_poly.entity_id
_entity_poly.type
_entity_poly.pdbx_seq_one_letter_code
_entity_poly.pdbx_strand_id
1 'polypeptide(L)'
;MEKLIKAVIDNQNKIPYINLNGLNAYKGWTADFHISVCGKESIRLNLEEEEDLFLLFVLASAWSKTGPWENAAYFTVYLKASNKDKVELWLDEAFVEEEKQKRKKAASEIISQCTGVIPRKKISFRQDYYTSMVVLAKEWEHIKAQLYQAEKNKEYDTFIQYISSVSGLGAGQNKMRIKIPLILRELRCQNVFQHIPGKYCCVPDERVKVTCKELGIYLPTINSIKSILRASEIIYDHFGDLYDIPLFAYEDLKENI
;
A
#
# COMPACT_ATOMS: atom_id res chain seq x y z
N MET A 1 23.13 7.54 -4.89
CA MET A 1 21.74 7.34 -5.37
C MET A 1 21.70 6.63 -6.70
N GLU A 2 22.43 7.09 -7.72
CA GLU A 2 22.44 6.48 -9.07
C GLU A 2 22.70 4.96 -9.09
N LYS A 3 23.67 4.46 -8.32
CA LYS A 3 23.94 3.01 -8.22
C LYS A 3 22.72 2.21 -7.74
N LEU A 4 22.01 2.72 -6.74
CA LEU A 4 20.81 2.07 -6.20
C LEU A 4 19.67 2.10 -7.22
N ILE A 5 19.46 3.22 -7.92
CA ILE A 5 18.49 3.32 -9.02
C ILE A 5 18.82 2.30 -10.11
N LYS A 6 20.09 2.19 -10.50
CA LYS A 6 20.54 1.20 -11.47
C LYS A 6 20.27 -0.23 -10.99
N ALA A 7 20.58 -0.54 -9.73
CA ALA A 7 20.32 -1.86 -9.16
C ALA A 7 18.82 -2.22 -9.16
N VAL A 8 17.93 -1.25 -8.90
CA VAL A 8 16.47 -1.42 -9.01
C VAL A 8 16.07 -1.78 -10.43
N ILE A 9 16.54 -1.01 -11.42
CA ILE A 9 16.21 -1.23 -12.84
C ILE A 9 16.72 -2.60 -13.32
N ASP A 10 17.97 -2.93 -12.97
CA ASP A 10 18.64 -4.16 -13.40
C ASP A 10 18.03 -5.42 -12.74
N ASN A 11 17.28 -5.27 -11.64
CA ASN A 11 16.66 -6.39 -10.90
C ASN A 11 15.12 -6.34 -10.85
N GLN A 12 14.46 -5.50 -11.68
CA GLN A 12 13.00 -5.37 -11.69
C GLN A 12 12.27 -6.71 -11.89
N ASN A 13 12.83 -7.63 -12.68
CA ASN A 13 12.24 -8.95 -12.93
C ASN A 13 12.47 -9.98 -11.81
N LYS A 14 13.31 -9.65 -10.81
CA LYS A 14 13.64 -10.55 -9.69
C LYS A 14 12.94 -10.15 -8.40
N ILE A 15 12.58 -8.87 -8.26
CA ILE A 15 11.95 -8.33 -7.06
C ILE A 15 10.50 -7.99 -7.40
N PRO A 16 9.53 -8.79 -6.96
CA PRO A 16 8.16 -8.73 -7.46
C PRO A 16 7.45 -7.38 -7.25
N TYR A 17 7.87 -6.57 -6.29
CA TYR A 17 7.23 -5.28 -6.04
C TYR A 17 7.86 -4.10 -6.78
N ILE A 18 8.89 -4.35 -7.59
CA ILE A 18 9.51 -3.37 -8.49
C ILE A 18 8.81 -3.44 -9.85
N ASN A 19 7.64 -2.80 -9.92
CA ASN A 19 6.85 -2.71 -11.15
C ASN A 19 7.27 -1.48 -11.96
N LEU A 20 8.13 -1.65 -12.97
CA LEU A 20 8.52 -0.56 -13.87
C LEU A 20 7.87 -0.69 -15.26
N ASN A 21 7.68 0.44 -15.93
CA ASN A 21 7.30 0.47 -17.35
C ASN A 21 8.55 0.53 -18.26
N GLY A 22 8.35 0.56 -19.58
CA GLY A 22 9.44 0.64 -20.56
C GLY A 22 10.29 1.92 -20.50
N LEU A 23 9.85 2.93 -19.74
CA LEU A 23 10.60 4.17 -19.46
C LEU A 23 11.25 4.14 -18.07
N ASN A 24 11.29 2.99 -17.40
CA ASN A 24 11.75 2.80 -16.02
C ASN A 24 10.98 3.63 -14.98
N ALA A 25 9.76 4.08 -15.26
CA ALA A 25 8.91 4.73 -14.27
C ALA A 25 8.12 3.69 -13.48
N TYR A 26 7.90 3.94 -12.18
CA TYR A 26 7.16 3.03 -11.32
C TYR A 26 5.66 3.03 -11.69
N LYS A 27 5.09 1.83 -11.85
CA LYS A 27 3.68 1.63 -12.21
C LYS A 27 2.75 1.50 -11.01
N GLY A 28 3.28 1.50 -9.79
CA GLY A 28 2.51 1.17 -8.59
C GLY A 28 2.62 -0.30 -8.23
N TRP A 29 2.54 -0.59 -6.93
CA TRP A 29 2.53 -1.94 -6.39
C TRP A 29 1.29 -2.71 -6.84
N THR A 30 0.15 -2.02 -6.84
CA THR A 30 -1.17 -2.61 -7.08
C THR A 30 -1.46 -2.87 -8.56
N ALA A 31 -0.63 -2.33 -9.46
CA ALA A 31 -0.71 -2.61 -10.89
C ALA A 31 -0.42 -4.07 -11.23
N ASP A 32 0.39 -4.74 -10.39
CA ASP A 32 0.65 -6.16 -10.45
C ASP A 32 1.23 -6.61 -9.09
N PHE A 33 0.50 -7.43 -8.33
CA PHE A 33 1.03 -7.98 -7.08
C PHE A 33 2.09 -9.08 -7.31
N HIS A 34 2.21 -9.59 -8.54
CA HIS A 34 2.94 -10.81 -8.90
C HIS A 34 2.52 -12.01 -8.06
N ILE A 35 1.23 -12.07 -7.73
CA ILE A 35 0.61 -13.17 -6.98
C ILE A 35 -0.53 -13.70 -7.84
N SER A 36 -0.39 -14.94 -8.29
CA SER A 36 -1.41 -15.66 -9.06
C SER A 36 -2.14 -16.65 -8.17
N VAL A 37 -3.48 -16.65 -8.21
CA VAL A 37 -4.32 -17.60 -7.46
C VAL A 37 -4.79 -18.73 -8.37
N CYS A 38 -4.56 -19.97 -7.97
CA CYS A 38 -4.92 -21.18 -8.72
C CYS A 38 -4.36 -21.21 -10.16
N GLY A 39 -3.14 -20.70 -10.36
CA GLY A 39 -2.46 -20.68 -11.67
C GLY A 39 -3.07 -19.72 -12.70
N LYS A 40 -3.96 -18.83 -12.28
CA LYS A 40 -4.51 -17.76 -13.13
C LYS A 40 -3.51 -16.61 -13.33
N GLU A 41 -3.92 -15.61 -14.08
CA GLU A 41 -3.19 -14.34 -14.19
C GLU A 41 -2.90 -13.73 -12.81
N SER A 42 -1.82 -12.96 -12.75
CA SER A 42 -1.45 -12.24 -11.54
C SER A 42 -2.55 -11.26 -11.14
N ILE A 43 -2.83 -11.21 -9.84
CA ILE A 43 -3.82 -10.29 -9.29
C ILE A 43 -3.28 -8.86 -9.39
N ARG A 44 -4.16 -7.96 -9.85
CA ARG A 44 -3.95 -6.51 -9.97
C ARG A 44 -5.20 -5.79 -9.47
N LEU A 45 -5.08 -4.52 -9.10
CA LEU A 45 -6.23 -3.64 -8.82
C LEU A 45 -6.39 -2.66 -9.98
N ASN A 46 -7.58 -2.61 -10.59
CA ASN A 46 -8.01 -1.52 -11.45
C ASN A 46 -8.61 -0.43 -10.57
N LEU A 47 -7.83 0.59 -10.23
CA LEU A 47 -8.25 1.62 -9.27
C LEU A 47 -9.34 2.57 -9.79
N GLU A 48 -9.78 2.42 -11.05
CA GLU A 48 -11.00 3.05 -11.57
C GLU A 48 -12.28 2.35 -11.09
N GLU A 49 -12.19 1.07 -10.73
CA GLU A 49 -13.31 0.30 -10.17
C GLU A 49 -13.41 0.52 -8.66
N GLU A 50 -14.64 0.63 -8.16
CA GLU A 50 -14.88 0.99 -6.77
C GLU A 50 -14.36 -0.07 -5.78
N GLU A 51 -14.59 -1.35 -6.06
CA GLU A 51 -14.16 -2.45 -5.20
C GLU A 51 -12.63 -2.51 -5.08
N ASP A 52 -11.94 -2.28 -6.18
CA ASP A 52 -10.47 -2.24 -6.22
C ASP A 52 -9.90 -1.00 -5.55
N LEU A 53 -10.57 0.15 -5.71
CA LEU A 53 -10.24 1.35 -4.97
C LEU A 53 -10.41 1.11 -3.47
N PHE A 54 -11.49 0.44 -3.03
CA PHE A 54 -11.67 0.06 -1.62
C PHE A 54 -10.54 -0.84 -1.13
N LEU A 55 -10.13 -1.82 -1.92
CA LEU A 55 -9.01 -2.70 -1.61
C LEU A 55 -7.67 -1.97 -1.46
N LEU A 56 -7.43 -0.87 -2.16
CA LEU A 56 -6.24 -0.03 -1.93
C LEU A 56 -6.20 0.55 -0.51
N PHE A 57 -7.33 1.00 0.02
CA PHE A 57 -7.41 1.51 1.39
C PHE A 57 -7.27 0.38 2.41
N VAL A 58 -7.82 -0.81 2.10
CA VAL A 58 -7.64 -2.01 2.91
C VAL A 58 -6.16 -2.41 2.97
N LEU A 59 -5.46 -2.41 1.83
CA LEU A 59 -4.02 -2.67 1.75
C LEU A 59 -3.23 -1.70 2.63
N ALA A 60 -3.49 -0.39 2.51
CA ALA A 60 -2.82 0.65 3.29
C ALA A 60 -3.07 0.50 4.80
N SER A 61 -4.30 0.17 5.18
CA SER A 61 -4.68 -0.05 6.58
C SER A 61 -4.05 -1.32 7.16
N ALA A 62 -4.10 -2.44 6.44
CA ALA A 62 -3.47 -3.71 6.85
C ALA A 62 -1.94 -3.56 6.99
N TRP A 63 -1.30 -2.82 6.09
CA TRP A 63 0.14 -2.52 6.15
C TRP A 63 0.51 -1.48 7.23
N SER A 64 -0.48 -0.79 7.79
CA SER A 64 -0.29 0.07 8.97
C SER A 64 -0.35 -0.69 10.29
N LYS A 65 -0.54 -2.02 10.25
CA LYS A 65 -0.53 -2.90 11.42
C LYS A 65 0.83 -3.56 11.57
N THR A 66 1.08 -4.18 12.72
CA THR A 66 2.34 -4.91 12.94
C THR A 66 2.37 -6.21 12.13
N GLY A 67 3.45 -6.40 11.40
CA GLY A 67 3.68 -7.55 10.53
C GLY A 67 4.51 -7.19 9.30
N PRO A 68 4.92 -8.20 8.50
CA PRO A 68 5.51 -7.98 7.19
C PRO A 68 4.49 -7.36 6.22
N TRP A 69 4.96 -6.61 5.22
CA TRP A 69 4.07 -6.04 4.20
C TRP A 69 3.33 -7.12 3.41
N GLU A 70 3.94 -8.29 3.29
CA GLU A 70 3.35 -9.44 2.59
C GLU A 70 2.00 -9.85 3.19
N ASN A 71 1.78 -9.65 4.50
CA ASN A 71 0.47 -9.91 5.10
C ASN A 71 -0.62 -9.06 4.45
N ALA A 72 -0.34 -7.77 4.21
CA ALA A 72 -1.29 -6.84 3.61
C ALA A 72 -1.54 -7.15 2.13
N ALA A 73 -0.48 -7.47 1.39
CA ALA A 73 -0.59 -7.88 -0.02
C ALA A 73 -1.42 -9.17 -0.16
N TYR A 74 -1.10 -10.22 0.60
CA TYR A 74 -1.84 -11.48 0.58
C TYR A 74 -3.28 -11.33 1.06
N PHE A 75 -3.53 -10.45 2.04
CA PHE A 75 -4.89 -10.17 2.50
C PHE A 75 -5.73 -9.50 1.41
N THR A 76 -5.15 -8.54 0.70
CA THR A 76 -5.79 -7.86 -0.43
C THR A 76 -6.08 -8.84 -1.57
N VAL A 77 -5.10 -9.69 -1.92
CA VAL A 77 -5.26 -10.76 -2.92
C VAL A 77 -6.37 -11.75 -2.53
N TYR A 78 -6.40 -12.17 -1.27
CA TYR A 78 -7.46 -13.06 -0.76
C TYR A 78 -8.85 -12.47 -0.95
N LEU A 79 -9.02 -11.20 -0.58
CA LEU A 79 -10.31 -10.52 -0.68
C LEU A 79 -10.76 -10.42 -2.13
N LYS A 80 -9.87 -9.98 -3.03
CA LYS A 80 -10.15 -9.90 -4.47
C LYS A 80 -10.48 -11.26 -5.07
N ALA A 81 -9.63 -12.26 -4.87
CA ALA A 81 -9.82 -13.59 -5.46
C ALA A 81 -11.08 -14.31 -4.94
N SER A 82 -11.56 -13.92 -3.76
CA SER A 82 -12.76 -14.47 -3.14
C SER A 82 -14.02 -13.61 -3.35
N ASN A 83 -13.95 -12.52 -4.13
CA ASN A 83 -15.04 -11.55 -4.31
C ASN A 83 -15.59 -10.97 -2.99
N LYS A 84 -14.68 -10.63 -2.06
CA LYS A 84 -14.97 -10.06 -0.72
C LYS A 84 -14.55 -8.59 -0.62
N ASP A 85 -14.48 -7.94 -1.75
CA ASP A 85 -14.04 -6.58 -2.00
C ASP A 85 -15.19 -5.56 -2.01
N LYS A 86 -16.43 -6.03 -2.04
CA LYS A 86 -17.63 -5.19 -1.94
C LYS A 86 -17.77 -4.56 -0.56
N VAL A 87 -18.05 -3.26 -0.54
CA VAL A 87 -18.13 -2.44 0.68
C VAL A 87 -19.27 -2.90 1.59
N GLU A 88 -20.41 -3.28 1.01
CA GLU A 88 -21.64 -3.62 1.74
C GLU A 88 -21.48 -4.88 2.59
N LEU A 89 -20.63 -5.82 2.17
CA LEU A 89 -20.31 -7.02 2.94
C LEU A 89 -19.71 -6.67 4.31
N TRP A 90 -18.91 -5.59 4.35
CA TRP A 90 -18.22 -5.14 5.56
C TRP A 90 -19.08 -4.30 6.50
N LEU A 91 -20.32 -3.99 6.08
CA LEU A 91 -21.36 -3.41 6.92
C LEU A 91 -22.21 -4.47 7.62
N ASP A 92 -22.18 -5.74 7.16
CA ASP A 92 -22.89 -6.86 7.77
C ASP A 92 -22.06 -7.47 8.92
N GLU A 93 -22.55 -7.32 10.15
CA GLU A 93 -21.89 -7.83 11.35
C GLU A 93 -21.72 -9.35 11.37
N ALA A 94 -22.68 -10.10 10.83
CA ALA A 94 -22.63 -11.56 10.79
C ALA A 94 -21.55 -12.03 9.82
N PHE A 95 -21.48 -11.43 8.64
CA PHE A 95 -20.42 -11.69 7.66
C PHE A 95 -19.03 -11.37 8.25
N VAL A 96 -18.89 -10.22 8.90
CA VAL A 96 -17.62 -9.79 9.50
C VAL A 96 -17.15 -10.77 10.58
N GLU A 97 -18.06 -11.24 11.44
CA GLU A 97 -17.70 -12.17 12.51
C GLU A 97 -17.33 -13.55 11.96
N GLU A 98 -18.04 -14.03 10.93
CA GLU A 98 -17.70 -15.26 10.22
C GLU A 98 -16.28 -15.20 9.62
N GLU A 99 -15.95 -14.11 8.92
CA GLU A 99 -14.63 -13.91 8.33
C GLU A 99 -13.52 -13.82 9.39
N LYS A 100 -13.78 -13.15 10.53
CA LYS A 100 -12.86 -13.13 11.67
C LYS A 100 -12.59 -14.53 12.22
N GLN A 101 -13.61 -15.38 12.33
CA GLN A 101 -13.46 -16.76 12.82
C GLN A 101 -12.66 -17.62 11.83
N LYS A 102 -12.90 -17.44 10.52
CA LYS A 102 -12.24 -18.20 9.46
C LYS A 102 -10.85 -17.70 9.08
N ARG A 103 -10.41 -16.53 9.57
CA ARG A 103 -9.15 -15.86 9.18
C ARG A 103 -7.90 -16.74 9.10
N LYS A 104 -7.73 -17.67 10.04
CA LYS A 104 -6.55 -18.58 10.06
C LYS A 104 -6.61 -19.58 8.92
N LYS A 105 -7.80 -20.14 8.67
CA LYS A 105 -8.07 -21.06 7.57
C LYS A 105 -7.92 -20.34 6.23
N ALA A 106 -8.53 -19.16 6.09
CA ALA A 106 -8.42 -18.31 4.91
C ALA A 106 -6.96 -17.98 4.56
N ALA A 107 -6.14 -17.59 5.54
CA ALA A 107 -4.72 -17.33 5.33
C ALA A 107 -3.97 -18.58 4.85
N SER A 108 -4.25 -19.76 5.43
CA SER A 108 -3.60 -21.00 5.00
C SER A 108 -4.02 -21.42 3.59
N GLU A 109 -5.31 -21.29 3.27
CA GLU A 109 -5.88 -21.70 1.98
C GLU A 109 -5.34 -20.83 0.85
N ILE A 110 -5.36 -19.50 1.00
CA ILE A 110 -4.88 -18.62 -0.06
C ILE A 110 -3.39 -18.85 -0.35
N ILE A 111 -2.54 -19.04 0.67
CA ILE A 111 -1.11 -19.33 0.47
C ILE A 111 -0.93 -20.62 -0.34
N SER A 112 -1.70 -21.66 -0.03
CA SER A 112 -1.62 -22.94 -0.73
C SER A 112 -2.06 -22.88 -2.20
N GLN A 113 -2.84 -21.85 -2.55
CA GLN A 113 -3.36 -21.61 -3.89
C GLN A 113 -2.53 -20.57 -4.66
N CYS A 114 -1.68 -19.80 -3.97
CA CYS A 114 -0.88 -18.75 -4.55
C CYS A 114 0.42 -19.27 -5.18
N THR A 115 0.80 -18.65 -6.28
CA THR A 115 2.13 -18.74 -6.90
C THR A 115 2.67 -17.34 -7.15
N GLY A 116 3.97 -17.20 -7.44
CA GLY A 116 4.62 -15.90 -7.64
C GLY A 116 5.41 -15.45 -6.41
N VAL A 117 5.04 -14.33 -5.78
CA VAL A 117 5.74 -13.78 -4.60
C VAL A 117 5.87 -14.82 -3.49
N ILE A 118 7.10 -15.18 -3.14
CA ILE A 118 7.39 -16.03 -1.97
C ILE A 118 7.43 -15.15 -0.71
N PRO A 119 6.56 -15.36 0.28
CA PRO A 119 6.60 -14.60 1.53
C PRO A 119 7.90 -14.83 2.30
N ARG A 120 8.54 -13.76 2.79
CA ARG A 120 9.74 -13.89 3.65
C ARG A 120 9.41 -14.41 5.04
N LYS A 121 8.16 -14.26 5.46
CA LYS A 121 7.64 -14.69 6.76
C LYS A 121 6.28 -15.35 6.59
N LYS A 122 5.86 -16.14 7.58
CA LYS A 122 4.53 -16.74 7.61
C LYS A 122 3.44 -15.66 7.48
N ILE A 123 2.59 -15.82 6.47
CA ILE A 123 1.43 -14.95 6.27
C ILE A 123 0.39 -15.23 7.35
N SER A 124 -0.20 -14.16 7.88
CA SER A 124 -1.28 -14.25 8.86
C SER A 124 -2.28 -13.12 8.70
N PHE A 125 -3.56 -13.48 8.64
CA PHE A 125 -4.66 -12.52 8.66
C PHE A 125 -5.07 -12.25 10.09
N ARG A 126 -4.88 -11.01 10.52
CA ARG A 126 -5.11 -10.61 11.91
C ARG A 126 -6.55 -10.16 12.10
N GLN A 127 -7.06 -10.33 13.31
CA GLN A 127 -8.44 -9.97 13.64
C GLN A 127 -8.68 -8.45 13.51
N ASP A 128 -7.67 -7.63 13.78
CA ASP A 128 -7.74 -6.17 13.65
C ASP A 128 -7.75 -5.68 12.19
N TYR A 129 -7.48 -6.54 11.20
CA TYR A 129 -7.67 -6.20 9.77
C TYR A 129 -9.16 -6.03 9.49
N TYR A 130 -9.96 -7.04 9.82
CA TYR A 130 -11.41 -7.05 9.65
C TYR A 130 -12.10 -5.91 10.40
N THR A 131 -11.66 -5.59 11.62
CA THR A 131 -12.17 -4.41 12.34
C THR A 131 -11.91 -3.10 11.59
N SER A 132 -10.76 -2.99 10.91
CA SER A 132 -10.43 -1.80 10.10
C SER A 132 -11.27 -1.75 8.84
N MET A 133 -11.61 -2.89 8.24
CA MET A 133 -12.50 -2.95 7.08
C MET A 133 -13.90 -2.42 7.42
N VAL A 134 -14.42 -2.73 8.61
CA VAL A 134 -15.68 -2.15 9.09
C VAL A 134 -15.59 -0.62 9.20
N VAL A 135 -14.48 -0.09 9.70
CA VAL A 135 -14.26 1.36 9.76
C VAL A 135 -14.20 1.97 8.36
N LEU A 136 -13.42 1.38 7.45
CA LEU A 136 -13.33 1.83 6.07
C LEU A 136 -14.69 1.82 5.37
N ALA A 137 -15.48 0.76 5.55
CA ALA A 137 -16.79 0.62 4.94
C ALA A 137 -17.78 1.68 5.45
N LYS A 138 -17.75 1.99 6.75
CA LYS A 138 -18.58 3.05 7.35
C LYS A 138 -18.20 4.45 6.86
N GLU A 139 -16.91 4.69 6.65
CA GLU A 139 -16.37 5.98 6.18
C GLU A 139 -16.35 6.11 4.65
N TRP A 140 -16.72 5.05 3.91
CA TRP A 140 -16.35 4.89 2.50
C TRP A 140 -16.87 6.02 1.59
N GLU A 141 -18.14 6.37 1.71
CA GLU A 141 -18.73 7.46 0.93
C GLU A 141 -18.05 8.80 1.21
N HIS A 142 -17.65 9.04 2.46
CA HIS A 142 -16.95 10.26 2.81
C HIS A 142 -15.51 10.27 2.31
N ILE A 143 -14.80 9.13 2.38
CA ILE A 143 -13.47 8.94 1.78
C ILE A 143 -13.50 9.27 0.29
N LYS A 144 -14.42 8.66 -0.47
CA LYS A 144 -14.58 8.93 -1.90
C LYS A 144 -14.86 10.41 -2.16
N ALA A 145 -15.83 10.99 -1.46
CA ALA A 145 -16.19 12.40 -1.62
C ALA A 145 -15.00 13.35 -1.41
N GLN A 146 -14.19 13.12 -0.36
CA GLN A 146 -12.99 13.92 -0.09
C GLN A 146 -11.93 13.76 -1.17
N LEU A 147 -11.73 12.53 -1.70
CA LEU A 147 -10.76 12.25 -2.74
C LEU A 147 -11.13 12.93 -4.08
N TYR A 148 -12.40 12.83 -4.50
CA TYR A 148 -12.90 13.51 -5.71
C TYR A 148 -12.84 15.04 -5.59
N GLN A 149 -13.18 15.57 -4.42
CA GLN A 149 -13.09 17.00 -4.16
C GLN A 149 -11.63 17.49 -4.20
N ALA A 150 -10.70 16.71 -3.66
CA ALA A 150 -9.27 17.01 -3.73
C ALA A 150 -8.75 17.04 -5.17
N GLU A 151 -9.12 16.07 -6.01
CA GLU A 151 -8.77 16.10 -7.45
C GLU A 151 -9.35 17.34 -8.13
N LYS A 152 -10.65 17.60 -7.95
CA LYS A 152 -11.33 18.75 -8.56
C LYS A 152 -10.66 20.08 -8.23
N ASN A 153 -10.24 20.24 -6.99
CA ASN A 153 -9.59 21.45 -6.51
C ASN A 153 -8.07 21.45 -6.72
N LYS A 154 -7.48 20.31 -7.11
CA LYS A 154 -6.03 20.08 -7.17
C LYS A 154 -5.34 20.29 -5.81
N GLU A 155 -6.07 20.03 -4.72
CA GLU A 155 -5.67 20.27 -3.35
C GLU A 155 -5.88 19.01 -2.50
N TYR A 156 -4.80 18.25 -2.29
CA TYR A 156 -4.86 16.97 -1.57
C TYR A 156 -4.71 17.10 -0.06
N ASP A 157 -4.31 18.26 0.46
CA ASP A 157 -4.11 18.48 1.89
C ASP A 157 -5.38 18.20 2.69
N THR A 158 -6.56 18.60 2.21
CA THR A 158 -7.84 18.34 2.89
C THR A 158 -8.15 16.85 2.99
N PHE A 159 -8.00 16.10 1.90
CA PHE A 159 -8.15 14.65 1.90
C PHE A 159 -7.15 13.99 2.85
N ILE A 160 -5.88 14.39 2.77
CA ILE A 160 -4.80 13.87 3.62
C ILE A 160 -5.12 14.13 5.10
N GLN A 161 -5.55 15.33 5.47
CA GLN A 161 -5.93 15.65 6.85
C GLN A 161 -7.10 14.80 7.33
N TYR A 162 -8.15 14.69 6.51
CA TYR A 162 -9.31 13.86 6.83
C TYR A 162 -8.91 12.40 7.07
N ILE A 163 -8.28 11.74 6.10
CA ILE A 163 -7.92 10.31 6.23
C ILE A 163 -6.89 10.08 7.35
N SER A 164 -6.03 11.06 7.64
CA SER A 164 -5.09 11.01 8.77
C SER A 164 -5.77 11.08 10.14
N SER A 165 -7.05 11.47 10.19
CA SER A 165 -7.84 11.61 11.40
C SER A 165 -8.65 10.36 11.74
N VAL A 166 -8.93 9.48 10.76
CA VAL A 166 -9.76 8.28 10.95
C VAL A 166 -9.03 7.25 11.83
N SER A 167 -9.58 7.01 13.02
CA SER A 167 -9.06 6.06 14.00
C SER A 167 -9.39 4.61 13.63
N GLY A 168 -8.64 3.66 14.17
CA GLY A 168 -8.86 2.22 13.94
C GLY A 168 -8.23 1.68 12.65
N LEU A 169 -7.71 2.54 11.77
CA LEU A 169 -7.06 2.12 10.52
C LEU A 169 -5.60 1.67 10.70
N GLY A 170 -4.96 1.99 11.82
CA GLY A 170 -3.61 1.51 12.22
C GLY A 170 -3.69 0.59 13.45
N ALA A 171 -2.56 0.07 13.95
CA ALA A 171 -2.58 -0.94 15.03
C ALA A 171 -3.42 -0.50 16.25
N GLY A 172 -4.39 -1.31 16.67
CA GLY A 172 -5.35 -0.92 17.72
C GLY A 172 -6.26 0.24 17.27
N GLN A 173 -6.31 1.32 18.05
CA GLN A 173 -7.07 2.55 17.73
C GLN A 173 -6.25 3.58 16.95
N ASN A 174 -5.01 3.24 16.56
CA ASN A 174 -4.14 4.16 15.83
C ASN A 174 -4.67 4.45 14.41
N LYS A 175 -4.11 5.50 13.80
CA LYS A 175 -4.41 5.98 12.45
C LYS A 175 -3.40 5.42 11.45
N MET A 176 -3.74 5.32 10.17
CA MET A 176 -2.84 4.80 9.10
C MET A 176 -1.92 5.87 8.47
N ARG A 177 -1.51 6.89 9.23
CA ARG A 177 -0.87 8.11 8.69
C ARG A 177 0.32 7.85 7.77
N ILE A 178 1.20 6.91 8.14
CA ILE A 178 2.42 6.60 7.40
C ILE A 178 2.12 6.00 6.02
N LYS A 179 0.97 5.34 5.84
CA LYS A 179 0.58 4.69 4.59
C LYS A 179 -0.37 5.53 3.73
N ILE A 180 -0.66 6.78 4.11
CA ILE A 180 -1.39 7.71 3.23
C ILE A 180 -0.61 7.99 1.93
N PRO A 181 0.71 8.24 1.94
CA PRO A 181 1.48 8.39 0.71
C PRO A 181 1.39 7.19 -0.24
N LEU A 182 1.22 5.97 0.30
CA LEU A 182 1.01 4.77 -0.52
C LEU A 182 -0.27 4.91 -1.35
N ILE A 183 -1.38 5.29 -0.73
CA ILE A 183 -2.67 5.46 -1.44
C ILE A 183 -2.51 6.49 -2.57
N LEU A 184 -1.91 7.64 -2.27
CA LEU A 184 -1.66 8.69 -3.25
C LEU A 184 -0.76 8.22 -4.40
N ARG A 185 0.31 7.49 -4.08
CA ARG A 185 1.23 6.94 -5.08
C ARG A 185 0.53 6.00 -6.04
N GLU A 186 -0.24 5.05 -5.52
CA GLU A 186 -0.90 4.04 -6.35
C GLU A 186 -1.93 4.68 -7.29
N LEU A 187 -2.72 5.64 -6.80
CA LEU A 187 -3.67 6.41 -7.61
C LEU A 187 -2.98 7.23 -8.70
N ARG A 188 -1.86 7.88 -8.37
CA ARG A 188 -1.06 8.66 -9.32
C ARG A 188 -0.44 7.77 -10.40
N CYS A 189 0.19 6.65 -9.99
CA CYS A 189 0.87 5.75 -10.92
C CYS A 189 -0.08 5.09 -11.92
N GLN A 190 -1.33 4.82 -11.50
CA GLN A 190 -2.37 4.28 -12.37
C GLN A 190 -3.15 5.37 -13.14
N ASN A 191 -2.81 6.65 -12.99
CA ASN A 191 -3.46 7.80 -13.62
C ASN A 191 -4.97 7.96 -13.31
N VAL A 192 -5.46 7.39 -12.20
CA VAL A 192 -6.86 7.60 -11.75
C VAL A 192 -7.09 9.06 -11.36
N PHE A 193 -6.09 9.68 -10.73
CA PHE A 193 -6.10 11.09 -10.39
C PHE A 193 -4.80 11.76 -10.84
N GLN A 194 -4.91 12.69 -11.78
CA GLN A 194 -3.75 13.25 -12.48
C GLN A 194 -3.03 14.32 -11.66
N HIS A 195 -3.72 14.94 -10.70
CA HIS A 195 -3.21 16.11 -9.99
C HIS A 195 -2.61 15.81 -8.61
N ILE A 196 -2.47 14.53 -8.24
CA ILE A 196 -1.77 14.13 -7.01
C ILE A 196 -0.30 14.56 -7.11
N PRO A 197 0.25 15.39 -6.20
CA PRO A 197 1.66 15.76 -6.23
C PRO A 197 2.57 14.56 -5.94
N GLY A 198 3.56 14.30 -6.80
CA GLY A 198 4.53 13.20 -6.61
C GLY A 198 5.27 13.28 -5.27
N LYS A 199 5.55 14.49 -4.79
CA LYS A 199 6.16 14.74 -3.47
C LYS A 199 5.33 14.26 -2.27
N TYR A 200 4.05 13.91 -2.45
CA TYR A 200 3.20 13.34 -1.40
C TYR A 200 3.10 11.80 -1.47
N CYS A 201 3.83 11.16 -2.39
CA CYS A 201 3.65 9.75 -2.74
C CYS A 201 4.75 8.82 -2.17
N CYS A 202 5.72 9.33 -1.41
CA CYS A 202 6.81 8.53 -0.86
C CYS A 202 6.49 8.11 0.58
N VAL A 203 6.64 6.83 0.88
CA VAL A 203 6.28 6.25 2.19
C VAL A 203 7.51 6.18 3.11
N PRO A 204 7.64 7.01 4.17
CA PRO A 204 8.77 6.97 5.08
C PRO A 204 8.57 5.90 6.18
N ASP A 205 8.39 4.64 5.78
CA ASP A 205 8.27 3.55 6.75
C ASP A 205 9.61 3.14 7.37
N GLU A 206 9.59 2.18 8.29
CA GLU A 206 10.79 1.80 9.03
C GLU A 206 11.93 1.34 8.13
N ARG A 207 11.62 0.54 7.09
CA ARG A 207 12.62 0.04 6.16
C ARG A 207 13.26 1.19 5.39
N VAL A 208 12.44 2.09 4.87
CA VAL A 208 12.89 3.29 4.13
C VAL A 208 13.72 4.22 5.02
N LYS A 209 13.29 4.46 6.27
CA LYS A 209 14.04 5.33 7.22
C LYS A 209 15.40 4.77 7.58
N VAL A 210 15.50 3.45 7.82
CA VAL A 210 16.78 2.79 8.12
C VAL A 210 17.73 2.97 6.94
N THR A 211 17.28 2.65 5.73
CA THR A 211 18.09 2.83 4.52
C THR A 211 18.47 4.28 4.27
N CYS A 212 17.57 5.25 4.45
CA CYS A 212 17.90 6.67 4.36
C CYS A 212 19.07 7.04 5.27
N LYS A 213 19.05 6.58 6.52
CA LYS A 213 20.14 6.85 7.48
C LYS A 213 21.47 6.25 7.01
N GLU A 214 21.46 5.01 6.50
CA GLU A 214 22.66 4.35 5.96
C GLU A 214 23.24 5.07 4.74
N LEU A 215 22.36 5.63 3.91
CA LEU A 215 22.73 6.35 2.69
C LEU A 215 23.00 7.85 2.91
N GLY A 216 22.95 8.34 4.16
CA GLY A 216 23.19 9.75 4.49
C GLY A 216 22.05 10.70 4.11
N ILE A 217 20.83 10.18 3.88
CA ILE A 217 19.62 10.98 3.66
C ILE A 217 18.96 11.27 5.02
N TYR A 218 18.91 12.54 5.41
CA TYR A 218 18.35 12.96 6.69
C TYR A 218 16.85 13.25 6.59
N LEU A 219 16.04 12.35 7.13
CA LEU A 219 14.59 12.55 7.24
C LEU A 219 14.21 13.22 8.57
N PRO A 220 13.13 14.03 8.62
CA PRO A 220 12.63 14.58 9.86
C PRO A 220 12.09 13.48 10.78
N THR A 221 12.02 13.76 12.08
CA THR A 221 11.33 12.87 13.04
C THR A 221 9.85 12.75 12.69
N ILE A 222 9.41 11.53 12.43
CA ILE A 222 8.04 11.24 11.99
C ILE A 222 7.10 11.16 13.20
N ASN A 223 6.36 12.24 13.43
CA ASN A 223 5.43 12.40 14.56
C ASN A 223 4.10 13.08 14.16
N SER A 224 3.99 13.56 12.93
CA SER A 224 2.81 14.28 12.41
C SER A 224 2.68 14.06 10.92
N ILE A 225 1.50 14.38 10.36
CA ILE A 225 1.31 14.33 8.91
C ILE A 225 2.25 15.30 8.17
N LYS A 226 2.53 16.46 8.77
CA LYS A 226 3.49 17.43 8.23
C LYS A 226 4.90 16.85 8.12
N SER A 227 5.39 16.14 9.14
CA SER A 227 6.71 15.49 9.05
C SER A 227 6.73 14.29 8.11
N ILE A 228 5.62 13.57 7.95
CA ILE A 228 5.47 12.54 6.90
C ILE A 228 5.58 13.14 5.50
N LEU A 229 4.83 14.20 5.20
CA LEU A 229 4.86 14.85 3.89
C LEU A 229 6.23 15.48 3.59
N ARG A 230 6.90 16.06 4.60
CA ARG A 230 8.27 16.57 4.43
C ARG A 230 9.27 15.46 4.16
N ALA A 231 9.17 14.32 4.83
CA ALA A 231 10.01 13.16 4.53
C ALA A 231 9.73 12.62 3.12
N SER A 232 8.45 12.57 2.72
CA SER A 232 8.05 12.16 1.38
C SER A 232 8.65 13.05 0.30
N GLU A 233 8.64 14.37 0.49
CA GLU A 233 9.25 15.36 -0.41
C GLU A 233 10.76 15.13 -0.55
N ILE A 234 11.49 14.95 0.57
CA ILE A 234 12.93 14.68 0.54
C ILE A 234 13.24 13.39 -0.24
N ILE A 235 12.46 12.33 -0.04
CA ILE A 235 12.64 11.06 -0.79
C ILE A 235 12.38 11.30 -2.28
N TYR A 236 11.31 12.02 -2.62
CA TYR A 236 10.97 12.32 -3.99
C TYR A 236 12.05 13.16 -4.69
N ASP A 237 12.67 14.12 -4.01
CA ASP A 237 13.78 14.92 -4.55
C ASP A 237 14.98 14.06 -4.95
N HIS A 238 15.18 12.90 -4.32
CA HIS A 238 16.26 11.97 -4.64
C HIS A 238 15.92 10.93 -5.72
N PHE A 239 14.66 10.51 -5.82
CA PHE A 239 14.27 9.33 -6.63
C PHE A 239 13.17 9.60 -7.65
N GLY A 240 12.55 10.78 -7.65
CA GLY A 240 11.49 11.16 -8.58
C GLY A 240 10.35 10.14 -8.59
N ASP A 241 9.90 9.76 -9.80
CA ASP A 241 8.81 8.81 -10.02
C ASP A 241 9.19 7.33 -9.74
N LEU A 242 10.38 7.06 -9.19
CA LEU A 242 10.67 5.79 -8.51
C LEU A 242 10.24 5.81 -7.04
N TYR A 243 9.90 6.99 -6.50
CA TYR A 243 9.41 7.20 -5.14
C TYR A 243 10.33 6.58 -4.07
N ASP A 244 9.77 5.98 -3.02
CA ASP A 244 10.50 5.26 -1.97
C ASP A 244 10.96 3.85 -2.39
N ILE A 245 10.63 3.36 -3.59
CA ILE A 245 10.92 1.98 -4.00
C ILE A 245 12.41 1.64 -3.97
N PRO A 246 13.34 2.50 -4.44
CA PRO A 246 14.76 2.21 -4.33
C PRO A 246 15.22 2.03 -2.88
N LEU A 247 14.76 2.88 -1.97
CA LEU A 247 15.07 2.76 -0.55
C LEU A 247 14.44 1.52 0.07
N PHE A 248 13.20 1.22 -0.28
CA PHE A 248 12.49 0.05 0.20
C PHE A 248 13.12 -1.26 -0.29
N ALA A 249 13.66 -1.29 -1.51
CA ALA A 249 14.31 -2.44 -2.12
C ALA A 249 15.77 -2.62 -1.70
N TYR A 250 16.39 -1.62 -1.07
CA TYR A 250 17.82 -1.59 -0.78
C TYR A 250 18.33 -2.86 -0.09
N GLU A 251 17.64 -3.33 0.95
CA GLU A 251 18.06 -4.55 1.65
C GLU A 251 18.01 -5.82 0.79
N ASP A 252 17.13 -5.87 -0.21
CA ASP A 252 17.04 -6.98 -1.16
C ASP A 252 18.03 -6.80 -2.33
N LEU A 253 18.70 -5.65 -2.43
CA LEU A 253 19.59 -5.26 -3.53
C LEU A 253 21.02 -4.99 -3.12
N LYS A 254 21.33 -4.82 -1.83
CA LYS A 254 22.62 -4.30 -1.34
C LYS A 254 23.85 -5.09 -1.78
N GLU A 255 23.71 -6.38 -2.09
CA GLU A 255 24.79 -7.22 -2.62
C GLU A 255 25.10 -6.93 -4.11
N ASN A 256 24.21 -6.20 -4.79
CA ASN A 256 24.28 -5.83 -6.21
C ASN A 256 24.58 -4.34 -6.44
N ILE A 257 24.93 -3.56 -5.40
CA ILE A 257 25.18 -2.10 -5.43
C ILE A 257 26.66 -1.79 -5.26
#